data_AF-A0A524I2T8-F1
#
_entry.id   AF-A0A524I2T8-F1
#
_cell.length_a   1.000
_cell.length_b   1.000
_cell.length_c   1.000
_cell.angle_alpha   90.00
_cell.angle_beta   90.00
_cell.angle_gamma   90.00
#
_symmetry.space_group_name_H-M   'P 1'
#
loop_
_entity.id
_entity.type
_entity.pdbx_description
1 polymer ?
#
loop_
_entity_poly.entity_id
_entity_poly.type
_entity_poly.pdbx_seq_one_letter_code
_entity_poly.pdbx_strand_id
1 'polypeptide(L)'
;MSAPDPRAVDNPISAIFDLAEDVNREAPRLRKLVWYAGVFVGIWLLLDFVLILQNIIQSFVLGIVLIALFALGIWTMFTLRRLNDFLNYYTLRHSVILSIRQDDPVVFAPQGSNAVERLRSHLASRNPSMTVAIKTDGQSPAVLKGKSGMLYSFEYYLRSRSGPLWRLFGLGYPGYQLFIKQIDQAPTAETFWSMVRAVDEVCRQNKLPPSRAIVLWKRTEDQDLQDEAYDILQRSLLSLQHRTRSYNSSLELIIENQDGSYEFIPYIADTYLSASRAQ
;
A
#
# COMPACT_ATOMS: atom_id res chain seq x y z
N MET A 1 4.18 25.21 39.80
CA MET A 1 4.10 25.09 38.32
C MET A 1 4.90 26.24 37.74
N SER A 2 6.18 25.99 37.42
CA SER A 2 7.09 26.97 36.83
C SER A 2 6.69 27.26 35.38
N ALA A 3 6.73 28.52 34.98
CA ALA A 3 6.47 28.94 33.60
C ALA A 3 7.48 28.27 32.65
N PRO A 4 7.05 27.82 31.45
CA PRO A 4 7.97 27.22 30.48
C PRO A 4 8.99 28.27 30.03
N ASP A 5 10.27 27.96 30.22
CA ASP A 5 11.37 28.83 29.80
C ASP A 5 11.43 28.87 28.26
N PRO A 6 11.22 30.03 27.61
CA PRO A 6 11.27 30.15 26.15
C PRO A 6 12.66 29.92 25.54
N ARG A 7 13.69 29.70 26.38
CA ARG A 7 15.06 29.36 25.98
C ARG A 7 15.38 27.87 26.11
N ALA A 8 14.46 27.07 26.66
CA ALA A 8 14.56 25.62 26.57
C ALA A 8 14.32 25.24 25.10
N VAL A 9 15.40 25.24 24.32
CA VAL A 9 15.40 24.74 22.96
C VAL A 9 15.18 23.24 23.09
N ASP A 10 13.92 22.81 22.98
CA ASP A 10 13.59 21.42 22.69
C ASP A 10 14.50 20.99 21.55
N ASN A 11 15.16 19.84 21.71
CA ASN A 11 16.09 19.33 20.72
C ASN A 11 15.41 19.49 19.34
N PRO A 12 15.98 20.25 18.39
CA PRO A 12 15.29 20.60 17.15
C PRO A 12 14.82 19.34 16.41
N ILE A 13 15.49 18.22 16.66
CA ILE A 13 15.09 16.89 16.22
C ILE A 13 13.75 16.45 16.87
N SER A 14 13.61 16.53 18.20
CA SER A 14 12.34 16.19 18.87
C SER A 14 11.20 17.13 18.49
N ALA A 15 11.45 18.43 18.37
CA ALA A 15 10.42 19.40 17.97
C ALA A 15 9.90 19.15 16.54
N ILE A 16 10.79 18.80 15.59
CA ILE A 16 10.40 18.41 14.23
C ILE A 16 9.58 17.11 14.26
N PHE A 17 9.93 16.17 15.15
CA PHE A 17 9.20 14.90 15.28
C PHE A 17 7.82 15.06 15.93
N ASP A 18 7.71 15.88 16.98
CA ASP A 18 6.43 16.15 17.63
C ASP A 18 5.46 16.83 16.66
N LEU A 19 5.97 17.78 15.86
CA LEU A 19 5.21 18.41 14.78
C LEU A 19 4.75 17.39 13.73
N ALA A 20 5.62 16.46 13.35
CA ALA A 20 5.29 15.43 12.38
C ALA A 20 4.25 14.44 12.90
N GLU A 21 4.29 14.13 14.21
CA GLU A 21 3.31 13.28 14.89
C GLU A 21 1.94 13.94 14.97
N ASP A 22 1.89 15.24 15.30
CA ASP A 22 0.66 16.01 15.33
C ASP A 22 0.03 16.12 13.93
N VAL A 23 0.85 16.37 12.89
CA VAL A 23 0.38 16.36 11.49
C VAL A 23 -0.17 14.99 11.09
N ASN A 24 0.49 13.90 11.51
CA ASN A 24 0.03 12.53 11.23
C ASN A 24 -1.33 12.24 11.90
N ARG A 25 -1.54 12.71 13.13
CA ARG A 25 -2.83 12.60 13.84
C ARG A 25 -3.95 13.36 13.13
N GLU A 26 -3.66 14.52 12.55
CA GLU A 26 -4.66 15.34 11.85
C GLU A 26 -4.88 14.93 10.39
N ALA A 27 -3.89 14.30 9.75
CA ALA A 27 -3.95 13.86 8.35
C ALA A 27 -5.24 13.10 7.96
N PRO A 28 -5.78 12.12 8.72
CA PRO A 28 -7.02 11.45 8.34
C PRO A 28 -8.24 12.37 8.36
N ARG A 29 -8.27 13.39 9.23
CA ARG A 29 -9.34 14.40 9.25
C ARG A 29 -9.20 15.33 8.05
N LEU A 30 -8.00 15.83 7.78
CA LEU A 30 -7.70 16.65 6.60
C LEU A 30 -8.07 15.92 5.30
N ARG A 31 -7.76 14.62 5.19
CA ARG A 31 -8.13 13.80 4.03
C ARG A 31 -9.64 13.74 3.83
N LYS A 32 -10.42 13.57 4.90
CA LYS A 32 -11.90 13.60 4.81
C LYS A 32 -12.41 14.96 4.34
N LEU A 33 -11.86 16.05 4.88
CA LEU A 33 -12.23 17.41 4.47
C LEU A 33 -11.90 17.68 3.00
N VAL A 34 -10.71 17.29 2.53
CA VAL A 34 -10.31 17.41 1.12
C VAL A 34 -11.24 16.59 0.22
N TRP A 35 -11.64 15.39 0.65
CA TRP A 35 -12.61 14.58 -0.10
C TRP A 35 -13.98 15.25 -0.19
N TYR A 36 -14.52 15.76 0.93
CA TYR A 36 -15.79 16.48 0.94
C TYR A 36 -15.74 17.75 0.09
N ALA A 37 -14.64 18.52 0.17
CA ALA A 37 -14.42 19.68 -0.67
C ALA A 37 -14.38 19.29 -2.16
N GLY A 38 -13.72 18.18 -2.50
CA GLY A 38 -13.67 17.68 -3.88
C GLY A 38 -15.05 17.24 -4.41
N VAL A 39 -15.87 16.59 -3.57
CA VAL A 39 -17.25 16.23 -3.94
C VAL A 39 -18.10 17.50 -4.13
N PHE A 40 -17.99 18.46 -3.22
CA PHE A 40 -18.71 19.74 -3.30
C PHE A 40 -18.34 20.50 -4.58
N VAL A 41 -17.05 20.67 -4.87
CA VAL A 41 -16.57 21.31 -6.10
C VAL A 41 -17.02 20.55 -7.34
N GLY A 42 -17.03 19.21 -7.29
CA GLY A 42 -17.54 18.38 -8.38
C GLY A 42 -19.02 18.60 -8.68
N ILE A 43 -19.87 18.69 -7.66
CA ILE A 43 -21.30 19.01 -7.81
C ILE A 43 -21.47 20.43 -8.34
N TRP A 44 -20.71 21.40 -7.80
CA TRP A 44 -20.75 22.79 -8.23
C TRP A 44 -20.35 22.95 -9.71
N LEU A 45 -19.28 22.27 -10.15
CA LEU A 45 -18.88 22.24 -11.56
C LEU A 45 -19.95 21.65 -12.48
N LEU A 46 -20.66 20.61 -12.04
CA LEU A 46 -21.75 20.03 -12.82
C LEU A 46 -22.91 21.02 -12.99
N LEU A 47 -23.25 21.75 -11.92
CA LEU A 47 -24.27 22.80 -11.97
C LEU A 47 -23.85 23.95 -12.88
N ASP A 48 -22.61 24.42 -12.73
CA ASP A 48 -22.04 25.49 -13.54
C ASP A 48 -21.99 25.12 -15.03
N PHE A 49 -21.65 23.87 -15.36
CA PHE A 49 -21.71 23.34 -16.71
C PHE A 49 -23.12 23.42 -17.32
N VAL A 50 -24.16 23.07 -16.55
CA VAL A 50 -25.56 23.19 -17.00
C VAL A 50 -25.94 24.66 -17.22
N LEU A 51 -25.51 25.57 -16.34
CA LEU A 51 -25.76 27.00 -16.49
C LEU A 51 -25.08 27.57 -17.74
N ILE A 52 -23.85 27.13 -18.05
CA ILE A 52 -23.13 27.53 -19.27
C ILE A 52 -23.96 27.13 -20.49
N LEU A 53 -24.40 25.87 -20.57
CA LEU A 53 -25.19 25.38 -21.72
C LEU A 53 -26.47 26.19 -21.93
N GLN A 54 -27.15 26.60 -20.86
CA GLN A 54 -28.39 27.38 -20.95
C GLN A 54 -28.14 28.84 -21.38
N ASN A 55 -27.08 29.47 -20.87
CA ASN A 55 -26.90 30.91 -20.96
C ASN A 55 -25.94 31.38 -22.05
N ILE A 56 -25.08 30.49 -22.60
CA ILE A 56 -24.07 30.88 -23.59
C ILE A 56 -24.65 31.49 -24.87
N ILE A 57 -25.90 31.12 -25.21
CA ILE A 57 -26.61 31.64 -26.39
C ILE A 57 -27.33 32.97 -26.05
N GLN A 58 -27.77 33.15 -24.81
CA GLN A 58 -28.63 34.27 -24.41
C GLN A 58 -27.84 35.50 -23.96
N SER A 59 -26.70 35.30 -23.28
CA SER A 59 -25.88 36.41 -22.77
C SER A 59 -24.40 36.07 -22.84
N PHE A 60 -23.69 36.75 -23.74
CA PHE A 60 -22.26 36.53 -23.96
C PHE A 60 -21.42 36.87 -22.73
N VAL A 61 -21.73 37.97 -22.03
CA VAL A 61 -21.01 38.39 -20.83
C VAL A 61 -21.18 37.37 -19.70
N LEU A 62 -22.42 36.91 -19.47
CA LEU A 62 -22.70 35.91 -18.44
C LEU A 62 -22.05 34.56 -18.79
N GLY A 63 -22.04 34.19 -20.07
CA GLY A 63 -21.32 33.01 -20.56
C GLY A 63 -19.81 33.07 -20.26
N ILE A 64 -19.15 34.21 -20.50
CA ILE A 64 -17.73 34.39 -20.18
C ILE A 64 -17.48 34.23 -18.67
N VAL A 65 -18.32 34.84 -17.83
CA VAL A 65 -18.18 34.75 -16.37
C VAL A 65 -18.33 33.32 -15.89
N LEU A 66 -19.33 32.59 -16.38
CA LEU A 66 -19.51 31.18 -16.03
C LEU A 66 -18.34 30.31 -16.52
N ILE A 67 -17.82 30.53 -17.73
CA ILE A 67 -16.63 29.81 -18.21
C ILE A 67 -15.41 30.07 -17.31
N ALA A 68 -15.22 31.31 -16.85
CA ALA A 68 -14.13 31.66 -15.94
C ALA A 68 -14.30 30.97 -14.58
N LEU A 69 -15.52 30.93 -14.04
CA LEU A 69 -15.86 30.19 -12.82
C LEU A 69 -15.62 28.69 -12.98
N PHE A 70 -16.03 28.11 -14.10
CA PHE A 70 -15.80 26.71 -14.42
C PHE A 70 -14.32 26.37 -14.45
N ALA A 71 -13.51 27.19 -15.12
CA ALA A 71 -12.06 27.04 -15.17
C ALA A 71 -11.43 27.12 -13.77
N LEU A 72 -11.89 28.05 -12.92
CA LEU A 72 -11.45 28.17 -11.54
C LEU A 72 -11.82 26.94 -10.69
N GLY A 73 -13.01 26.36 -10.91
CA GLY A 73 -13.41 25.12 -10.25
C GLY A 73 -12.56 23.92 -10.68
N ILE A 74 -12.23 23.81 -11.97
CA ILE A 74 -11.30 22.78 -12.47
C ILE A 74 -9.94 22.94 -11.81
N TRP A 75 -9.41 24.17 -11.75
CA TRP A 75 -8.14 24.46 -11.08
C TRP A 75 -8.17 24.05 -9.61
N THR A 76 -9.23 24.42 -8.89
CA THR A 76 -9.45 24.05 -7.48
C THR A 76 -9.48 22.53 -7.32
N MET A 77 -10.17 21.81 -8.21
CA MET A 77 -10.21 20.34 -8.18
C MET A 77 -8.83 19.72 -8.40
N PHE A 78 -8.01 20.30 -9.28
CA PHE A 78 -6.63 19.87 -9.49
C PHE A 78 -5.77 20.10 -8.24
N THR A 79 -5.90 21.26 -7.59
CA THR A 79 -5.20 21.56 -6.33
C THR A 79 -5.61 20.61 -5.20
N LEU A 80 -6.90 20.34 -5.04
CA LEU A 80 -7.39 19.39 -4.03
C LEU A 80 -6.85 17.97 -4.26
N ARG A 81 -6.77 17.51 -5.51
CA ARG A 81 -6.13 16.23 -5.85
C ARG A 81 -4.66 16.21 -5.44
N ARG A 82 -3.90 17.25 -5.81
CA ARG A 82 -2.48 17.37 -5.45
C ARG A 82 -2.27 17.40 -3.93
N LEU A 83 -3.14 18.09 -3.19
CA LEU A 83 -3.10 18.12 -1.73
C LEU A 83 -3.36 16.73 -1.14
N ASN A 84 -4.36 16.01 -1.65
CA ASN A 84 -4.64 14.64 -1.23
C ASN A 84 -3.44 13.71 -1.48
N ASP A 85 -2.79 13.83 -2.65
CA ASP A 85 -1.61 13.05 -2.99
C ASP A 85 -0.41 13.38 -2.08
N PHE A 86 -0.22 14.66 -1.75
CA PHE A 86 0.81 15.11 -0.80
C PHE A 86 0.57 14.56 0.61
N LEU A 87 -0.68 14.64 1.12
CA LEU A 87 -1.03 14.09 2.43
C LEU A 87 -0.78 12.58 2.48
N ASN A 88 -1.15 11.85 1.43
CA ASN A 88 -0.86 10.42 1.33
C ASN A 88 0.65 10.18 1.38
N TYR A 89 1.43 10.86 0.55
CA TYR A 89 2.89 10.73 0.56
C TYR A 89 3.51 11.01 1.93
N TYR A 90 3.08 12.07 2.61
CA TYR A 90 3.60 12.46 3.92
C TYR A 90 3.29 11.42 5.00
N THR A 91 2.01 11.00 5.10
CA THR A 91 1.59 9.98 6.07
C THR A 91 2.35 8.67 5.86
N LEU A 92 2.58 8.26 4.61
CA LEU A 92 3.35 7.06 4.28
C LEU A 92 4.79 7.18 4.79
N ARG A 93 5.47 8.28 4.47
CA ARG A 93 6.86 8.46 4.87
C ARG A 93 7.02 8.50 6.38
N HIS A 94 6.10 9.18 7.07
CA HIS A 94 6.12 9.27 8.52
C HIS A 94 5.88 7.92 9.20
N SER A 95 4.92 7.12 8.71
CA SER A 95 4.65 5.80 9.28
C SER A 95 5.83 4.83 9.15
N VAL A 96 6.58 4.90 8.04
CA VAL A 96 7.80 4.07 7.86
C VAL A 96 8.91 4.49 8.84
N ILE A 97 9.08 5.79 9.07
CA ILE A 97 10.08 6.29 10.04
C ILE A 97 9.72 5.84 11.46
N LEU A 98 8.44 5.93 11.83
CA LEU A 98 7.97 5.48 13.13
C LEU A 98 8.14 3.97 13.31
N SER A 99 7.82 3.15 12.30
CA SER A 99 7.99 1.70 12.42
C SER A 99 9.45 1.32 12.64
N ILE A 100 10.39 1.93 11.92
CA ILE A 100 11.83 1.66 12.11
C ILE A 100 12.31 2.07 13.51
N ARG A 101 11.73 3.11 14.10
CA ARG A 101 12.13 3.61 15.43
C ARG A 101 11.54 2.80 16.58
N GLN A 102 10.29 2.35 16.43
CA GLN A 102 9.56 1.64 17.47
C GLN A 102 9.83 0.13 17.45
N ASP A 103 10.30 -0.40 16.33
CA ASP A 103 10.64 -1.80 16.21
C ASP A 103 11.94 -2.10 16.94
N ASP A 104 11.90 -3.15 17.78
CA ASP A 104 13.11 -3.76 18.30
C ASP A 104 14.01 -4.16 17.12
N PRO A 105 15.34 -4.02 17.26
CA PRO A 105 16.29 -4.37 16.20
C PRO A 105 16.21 -5.85 15.80
N VAL A 106 15.60 -6.69 16.64
CA VAL A 106 15.35 -8.10 16.40
C VAL A 106 13.86 -8.38 16.60
N VAL A 107 13.20 -8.85 15.54
CA VAL A 107 11.78 -9.23 15.60
C VAL A 107 11.70 -10.72 15.92
N PHE A 108 11.07 -11.10 17.03
CA PHE A 108 10.86 -12.51 17.36
C PHE A 108 9.56 -13.06 16.74
N ALA A 109 9.64 -14.31 16.27
CA ALA A 109 8.51 -15.07 15.78
C ALA A 109 7.54 -15.36 16.94
N PRO A 110 6.25 -15.05 16.78
CA PRO A 110 5.25 -15.36 17.79
C PRO A 110 5.05 -16.87 17.93
N GLN A 111 4.48 -17.31 19.05
CA GLN A 111 4.22 -18.74 19.28
C GLN A 111 3.20 -19.30 18.27
N GLY A 112 3.47 -20.48 17.70
CA GLY A 112 2.58 -21.12 16.73
C GLY A 112 3.12 -22.45 16.23
N SER A 113 2.22 -23.31 15.76
CA SER A 113 2.53 -24.70 15.40
C SER A 113 3.34 -24.82 14.11
N ASN A 114 3.08 -23.92 13.15
CA ASN A 114 3.72 -23.87 11.85
C ASN A 114 4.30 -22.48 11.55
N ALA A 115 5.36 -22.39 10.76
CA ALA A 115 6.03 -21.13 10.41
C ALA A 115 5.07 -20.14 9.73
N VAL A 116 4.20 -20.64 8.86
CA VAL A 116 3.16 -19.84 8.19
C VAL A 116 2.11 -19.31 9.19
N GLU A 117 1.78 -20.07 10.24
CA GLU A 117 0.85 -19.63 11.28
C GLU A 117 1.46 -18.53 12.16
N ARG A 118 2.75 -18.68 12.52
CA ARG A 118 3.52 -17.66 13.24
C ARG A 118 3.62 -16.36 12.42
N LEU A 119 3.91 -16.46 11.13
CA LEU A 119 3.95 -15.30 10.26
C LEU A 119 2.56 -14.64 10.15
N ARG A 120 1.48 -15.42 10.03
CA ARG A 120 0.11 -14.88 9.98
C ARG A 120 -0.27 -14.13 11.27
N SER A 121 0.08 -14.67 12.44
CA SER A 121 -0.20 -14.00 13.71
C SER A 121 0.64 -12.72 13.87
N HIS A 122 1.90 -12.74 13.41
CA HIS A 122 2.75 -11.56 13.33
C HIS A 122 2.10 -10.47 12.46
N LEU A 123 1.73 -10.81 11.22
CA LEU A 123 1.07 -9.90 10.28
C LEU A 123 -0.26 -9.36 10.83
N ALA A 124 -1.07 -10.20 11.48
CA ALA A 124 -2.33 -9.79 12.10
C ALA A 124 -2.12 -8.78 13.25
N SER A 125 -1.09 -8.99 14.09
CA SER A 125 -0.79 -8.12 15.22
C SER A 125 -0.36 -6.71 14.78
N ARG A 126 0.34 -6.60 13.64
CA ARG A 126 0.80 -5.34 13.07
C ARG A 126 -0.31 -4.55 12.40
N ASN A 127 -1.33 -5.22 11.87
CA ASN A 127 -2.35 -4.56 11.07
C ASN A 127 -3.78 -5.05 11.42
N PRO A 128 -4.57 -4.23 12.14
CA PRO A 128 -5.96 -4.57 12.49
C PRO A 128 -6.84 -4.85 11.28
N SER A 129 -6.63 -4.14 10.15
CA SER A 129 -7.41 -4.37 8.93
C SER A 129 -7.07 -5.72 8.28
N MET A 130 -5.83 -6.17 8.42
CA MET A 130 -5.38 -7.47 7.95
C MET A 130 -5.94 -8.61 8.83
N THR A 131 -6.14 -8.38 10.13
CA THR A 131 -6.78 -9.37 11.03
C THR A 131 -8.17 -9.78 10.54
N VAL A 132 -9.00 -8.83 10.11
CA VAL A 132 -10.36 -9.12 9.59
C VAL A 132 -10.27 -9.88 8.26
N ALA A 133 -9.37 -9.45 7.37
CA ALA A 133 -9.16 -10.09 6.08
C ALA A 133 -8.67 -11.54 6.23
N ILE A 134 -7.69 -11.79 7.10
CA ILE A 134 -7.15 -13.12 7.40
C ILE A 134 -8.24 -14.08 7.88
N LYS A 135 -9.19 -13.61 8.69
CA LYS A 135 -10.29 -14.44 9.21
C LYS A 135 -11.36 -14.75 8.16
N THR A 136 -11.60 -13.84 7.23
CA THR A 136 -12.76 -13.92 6.32
C THR A 136 -12.41 -14.53 4.97
N ASP A 137 -11.27 -14.14 4.39
CA ASP A 137 -10.91 -14.44 2.99
C ASP A 137 -9.55 -15.15 2.86
N GLY A 138 -8.93 -15.57 3.98
CA GLY A 138 -7.67 -16.31 4.00
C GLY A 138 -7.83 -17.79 3.64
N GLN A 139 -6.93 -18.30 2.81
CA GLN A 139 -6.91 -19.70 2.37
C GLN A 139 -5.56 -20.33 2.72
N SER A 140 -5.57 -21.52 3.34
CA SER A 140 -4.38 -22.27 3.72
C SER A 140 -4.65 -23.78 3.69
N PRO A 141 -3.91 -24.58 2.88
CA PRO A 141 -3.11 -24.17 1.72
C PRO A 141 -4.01 -23.70 0.55
N ALA A 142 -3.42 -23.00 -0.42
CA ALA A 142 -4.15 -22.46 -1.57
C ALA A 142 -3.53 -22.92 -2.90
N VAL A 143 -4.38 -23.43 -3.80
CA VAL A 143 -4.00 -23.76 -5.18
C VAL A 143 -4.74 -22.81 -6.10
N LEU A 144 -3.99 -21.95 -6.79
CA LEU A 144 -4.52 -20.86 -7.59
C LEU A 144 -4.22 -21.09 -9.07
N LYS A 145 -5.20 -20.78 -9.92
CA LYS A 145 -5.05 -20.87 -11.37
C LYS A 145 -4.49 -19.56 -11.93
N GLY A 146 -3.37 -19.64 -12.63
CA GLY A 146 -2.79 -18.53 -13.37
C GLY A 146 -3.54 -18.23 -14.67
N LYS A 147 -3.24 -17.09 -15.30
CA LYS A 147 -3.83 -16.69 -16.59
C LYS A 147 -3.52 -17.69 -17.71
N SER A 148 -2.35 -18.34 -17.67
CA SER A 148 -1.95 -19.38 -18.63
C SER A 148 -2.78 -20.68 -18.49
N GLY A 149 -3.50 -20.83 -17.38
CA GLY A 149 -4.19 -22.06 -17.01
C GLY A 149 -3.38 -22.98 -16.11
N MET A 150 -2.09 -22.69 -15.87
CA MET A 150 -1.26 -23.43 -14.90
C MET A 150 -1.77 -23.24 -13.47
N LEU A 151 -1.55 -24.27 -12.64
CA LEU A 151 -1.89 -24.25 -11.22
C LEU A 151 -0.64 -23.97 -10.39
N TYR A 152 -0.76 -23.03 -9.46
CA TYR A 152 0.30 -22.62 -8.54
C TYR A 152 -0.13 -22.88 -7.10
N SER A 153 0.73 -23.53 -6.33
CA SER A 153 0.52 -23.77 -4.90
C SER A 153 1.18 -22.68 -4.06
N PHE A 154 0.45 -22.26 -3.02
CA PHE A 154 0.90 -21.36 -1.97
C PHE A 154 0.43 -21.92 -0.62
N GLU A 155 1.26 -21.84 0.40
CA GLU A 155 0.90 -22.28 1.75
C GLU A 155 -0.13 -21.34 2.38
N TYR A 156 -0.12 -20.07 1.96
CA TYR A 156 -1.17 -19.13 2.31
C TYR A 156 -1.45 -18.13 1.19
N TYR A 157 -2.73 -17.87 0.99
CA TYR A 157 -3.23 -16.84 0.08
C TYR A 157 -4.32 -16.04 0.77
N LEU A 158 -4.24 -14.72 0.66
CA LEU A 158 -5.28 -13.83 1.15
C LEU A 158 -5.69 -12.88 0.03
N ARG A 159 -7.00 -12.73 -0.13
CA ARG A 159 -7.59 -11.82 -1.11
C ARG A 159 -8.51 -10.83 -0.42
N SER A 160 -8.32 -9.55 -0.69
CA SER A 160 -9.30 -8.52 -0.36
C SER A 160 -10.03 -8.07 -1.62
N ARG A 161 -11.37 -8.07 -1.57
CA ARG A 161 -12.22 -7.69 -2.71
C ARG A 161 -12.13 -6.19 -2.99
N SER A 162 -12.17 -5.84 -4.27
CA SER A 162 -12.22 -4.44 -4.70
C SER A 162 -13.58 -3.80 -4.44
N GLY A 163 -13.56 -2.50 -4.16
CA GLY A 163 -14.77 -1.71 -3.95
C GLY A 163 -15.65 -1.65 -5.21
N PRO A 164 -16.98 -1.42 -5.08
CA PRO A 164 -17.88 -1.33 -6.23
C PRO A 164 -17.49 -0.20 -7.20
N LEU A 165 -17.07 0.96 -6.68
CA LEU A 165 -16.59 2.09 -7.49
C LEU A 165 -15.32 1.74 -8.29
N TRP A 166 -14.46 0.86 -7.75
CA TRP A 166 -13.26 0.42 -8.46
C TRP A 166 -13.62 -0.46 -9.66
N ARG A 167 -14.55 -1.41 -9.46
CA ARG A 167 -14.99 -2.31 -10.53
C ARG A 167 -15.64 -1.57 -11.70
N LEU A 168 -16.44 -0.54 -11.40
CA LEU A 168 -17.14 0.25 -12.42
C LEU A 168 -16.20 1.30 -13.05
N PHE A 169 -15.67 2.20 -12.22
CA PHE A 169 -15.01 3.43 -12.69
C PHE A 169 -13.48 3.40 -12.55
N GLY A 170 -12.90 2.38 -11.91
CA GLY A 170 -11.46 2.36 -11.60
C GLY A 170 -11.10 3.44 -10.56
N LEU A 171 -12.07 3.81 -9.72
CA LEU A 171 -11.91 4.81 -8.66
C LEU A 171 -12.09 4.16 -7.29
N GLY A 172 -11.25 4.55 -6.33
CA GLY A 172 -11.29 4.03 -4.96
C GLY A 172 -10.43 2.79 -4.75
N TYR A 173 -10.82 1.94 -3.80
CA TYR A 173 -10.01 0.84 -3.29
C TYR A 173 -9.91 -0.34 -4.29
N PRO A 174 -8.69 -0.64 -4.81
CA PRO A 174 -8.50 -1.65 -5.84
C PRO A 174 -8.56 -3.10 -5.34
N GLY A 175 -8.66 -3.32 -4.03
CA GLY A 175 -8.42 -4.63 -3.43
C GLY A 175 -6.93 -4.97 -3.39
N TYR A 176 -6.60 -6.12 -2.80
CA TYR A 176 -5.22 -6.60 -2.77
C TYR A 176 -5.15 -8.11 -2.69
N GLN A 177 -3.96 -8.64 -2.96
CA GLN A 177 -3.62 -10.06 -2.79
C GLN A 177 -2.29 -10.20 -2.05
N LEU A 178 -2.27 -11.08 -1.06
CA LEU A 178 -1.08 -11.48 -0.31
C LEU A 178 -0.80 -12.96 -0.60
N PHE A 179 0.45 -13.25 -0.93
CA PHE A 179 0.93 -14.60 -1.23
C PHE A 179 2.02 -14.95 -0.24
N ILE A 180 1.96 -16.14 0.36
CA ILE A 180 3.04 -16.68 1.18
C ILE A 180 3.41 -18.03 0.62
N LYS A 181 4.69 -18.20 0.31
CA LYS A 181 5.28 -19.47 -0.10
C LYS A 181 6.35 -19.89 0.89
N GLN A 182 6.17 -21.04 1.55
CA GLN A 182 7.17 -21.62 2.44
C GLN A 182 8.15 -22.47 1.64
N ILE A 183 9.43 -22.37 1.99
CA ILE A 183 10.50 -23.18 1.42
C ILE A 183 11.38 -23.70 2.56
N ASP A 184 11.75 -24.97 2.49
CA ASP A 184 12.58 -25.63 3.51
C ASP A 184 14.08 -25.61 3.17
N GLN A 185 14.44 -25.33 1.91
CA GLN A 185 15.82 -25.20 1.42
C GLN A 185 16.17 -23.74 1.12
N ALA A 186 17.47 -23.44 1.11
CA ALA A 186 17.98 -22.12 0.74
C ALA A 186 17.39 -21.64 -0.61
N PRO A 187 16.71 -20.47 -0.63
CA PRO A 187 16.05 -19.98 -1.83
C PRO A 187 17.08 -19.55 -2.87
N THR A 188 16.89 -20.04 -4.08
CA THR A 188 17.74 -19.72 -5.24
C THR A 188 17.12 -18.62 -6.09
N ALA A 189 17.92 -18.06 -7.01
CA ALA A 189 17.45 -17.16 -8.06
C ALA A 189 16.22 -17.68 -8.82
N GLU A 190 16.24 -18.97 -9.19
CA GLU A 190 15.12 -19.63 -9.88
C GLU A 190 13.86 -19.63 -9.02
N THR A 191 14.03 -19.84 -7.71
CA THR A 191 12.91 -19.85 -6.78
C THR A 191 12.20 -18.49 -6.76
N PHE A 192 12.95 -17.39 -6.70
CA PHE A 192 12.36 -16.05 -6.76
C PHE A 192 11.71 -15.74 -8.10
N TRP A 193 12.33 -16.11 -9.23
CA TRP A 193 11.70 -15.95 -10.54
C TRP A 193 10.42 -16.79 -10.69
N SER A 194 10.39 -17.99 -10.12
CA SER A 194 9.19 -18.83 -10.10
C SER A 194 8.06 -18.17 -9.31
N MET A 195 8.40 -17.53 -8.18
CA MET A 195 7.45 -16.78 -7.35
C MET A 195 6.91 -15.56 -8.09
N VAL A 196 7.79 -14.76 -8.71
CA VAL A 196 7.41 -13.59 -9.52
C VAL A 196 6.46 -13.99 -10.64
N ARG A 197 6.77 -15.05 -11.37
CA ARG A 197 5.90 -15.56 -12.45
C ARG A 197 4.55 -16.03 -11.92
N ALA A 198 4.54 -16.83 -10.85
CA ALA A 198 3.31 -17.34 -10.25
C ALA A 198 2.38 -16.21 -9.79
N VAL A 199 2.94 -15.21 -9.10
CA VAL A 199 2.20 -14.04 -8.62
C VAL A 199 1.66 -13.21 -9.78
N ASP A 200 2.49 -12.90 -10.79
CA ASP A 200 2.05 -12.15 -11.98
C ASP A 200 0.90 -12.86 -12.70
N GLU A 201 1.00 -14.18 -12.92
CA GLU A 201 -0.05 -14.94 -13.58
C GLU A 201 -1.37 -14.95 -12.80
N VAL A 202 -1.32 -15.13 -11.48
CA VAL A 202 -2.51 -15.13 -10.62
C VAL A 202 -3.12 -13.72 -10.52
N CYS A 203 -2.28 -12.68 -10.40
CA CYS A 203 -2.74 -11.29 -10.39
C CYS A 203 -3.44 -10.90 -11.69
N ARG A 204 -2.89 -11.31 -12.84
CA ARG A 204 -3.52 -11.07 -14.14
C ARG A 204 -4.84 -11.83 -14.31
N GLN A 205 -4.94 -13.06 -13.79
CA GLN A 205 -6.18 -13.84 -13.81
C GLN A 205 -7.27 -13.17 -12.96
N ASN A 206 -6.92 -12.74 -11.74
CA ASN A 206 -7.87 -12.18 -10.77
C ASN A 206 -8.15 -10.69 -11.00
N LYS A 207 -7.35 -9.99 -11.82
CA LYS A 207 -7.38 -8.54 -12.03
C LYS A 207 -7.29 -7.74 -10.72
N LEU A 208 -6.52 -8.25 -9.76
CA LEU A 208 -6.29 -7.61 -8.47
C LEU A 208 -4.80 -7.40 -8.26
N PRO A 209 -4.36 -6.21 -7.80
CA PRO A 209 -2.94 -5.93 -7.62
C PRO A 209 -2.36 -6.79 -6.48
N PRO A 210 -1.07 -7.21 -6.59
CA PRO A 210 -0.37 -7.79 -5.46
C PRO A 210 -0.12 -6.69 -4.43
N SER A 211 -0.42 -6.95 -3.15
CA SER A 211 0.08 -6.10 -2.06
C SER A 211 1.44 -6.55 -1.59
N ARG A 212 1.64 -7.87 -1.47
CA ARG A 212 2.90 -8.49 -1.02
C ARG A 212 2.99 -9.92 -1.53
N ALA A 213 4.21 -10.32 -1.84
CA ALA A 213 4.57 -11.71 -2.07
C ALA A 213 5.71 -12.04 -1.13
N ILE A 214 5.46 -12.98 -0.23
CA ILE A 214 6.39 -13.36 0.82
C ILE A 214 6.90 -14.77 0.53
N VAL A 215 8.21 -14.91 0.48
CA VAL A 215 8.90 -16.18 0.57
C VAL A 215 9.31 -16.37 2.01
N LEU A 216 8.84 -17.42 2.65
CA LEU A 216 9.18 -17.77 4.03
C LEU A 216 10.18 -18.91 4.01
N TRP A 217 11.39 -18.67 4.52
CA TRP A 217 12.45 -19.66 4.59
C TRP A 217 12.82 -19.93 6.04
N LYS A 218 12.77 -21.19 6.46
CA LYS A 218 13.29 -21.61 7.76
C LYS A 218 14.76 -21.97 7.61
N ARG A 219 15.65 -21.10 8.09
CA ARG A 219 17.10 -21.26 7.91
C ARG A 219 17.66 -22.33 8.83
N THR A 220 18.56 -23.12 8.27
CA THR A 220 19.45 -24.02 9.02
C THR A 220 20.84 -23.37 9.08
N GLU A 221 21.60 -23.55 10.16
CA GLU A 221 22.89 -22.86 10.39
C GLU A 221 23.88 -22.99 9.22
N ASP A 222 23.85 -24.11 8.48
CA ASP A 222 24.76 -24.38 7.36
C ASP A 222 24.34 -23.75 6.02
N GLN A 223 23.24 -23.00 5.99
CA GLN A 223 22.68 -22.45 4.76
C GLN A 223 22.66 -20.92 4.79
N ASP A 224 23.31 -20.34 3.79
CA ASP A 224 23.32 -18.90 3.53
C ASP A 224 22.57 -18.55 2.25
N LEU A 225 22.06 -17.32 2.22
CA LEU A 225 21.44 -16.76 1.03
C LEU A 225 22.54 -16.43 0.01
N GLN A 226 22.40 -16.94 -1.22
CA GLN A 226 23.30 -16.62 -2.31
C GLN A 226 23.14 -15.14 -2.74
N ASP A 227 24.25 -14.49 -3.09
CA ASP A 227 24.28 -13.09 -3.51
C ASP A 227 23.38 -12.83 -4.73
N GLU A 228 23.33 -13.76 -5.69
CA GLU A 228 22.46 -13.65 -6.87
C GLU A 228 20.98 -13.64 -6.49
N ALA A 229 20.61 -14.40 -5.46
CA ALA A 229 19.25 -14.50 -4.97
C ALA A 229 18.84 -13.20 -4.25
N TYR A 230 19.77 -12.61 -3.51
CA TYR A 230 19.63 -11.30 -2.87
C TYR A 230 19.47 -10.16 -3.89
N ASP A 231 20.29 -10.15 -4.95
CA ASP A 231 20.19 -9.17 -6.03
C ASP A 231 18.83 -9.19 -6.74
N ILE A 232 18.25 -10.39 -6.92
CA ILE A 232 16.91 -10.54 -7.48
C ILE A 232 15.86 -9.97 -6.55
N LEU A 233 15.93 -10.24 -5.24
CA LEU A 233 15.01 -9.66 -4.26
C LEU A 233 14.99 -8.13 -4.33
N GLN A 234 16.16 -7.49 -4.45
CA GLN A 234 16.25 -6.04 -4.55
C GLN A 234 15.71 -5.46 -5.87
N ARG A 235 15.87 -6.17 -6.98
CA ARG A 235 15.50 -5.69 -8.32
C ARG A 235 14.10 -6.11 -8.75
N SER A 236 13.55 -7.15 -8.14
CA SER A 236 12.26 -7.71 -8.53
C SER A 236 11.12 -6.79 -8.16
N LEU A 237 10.35 -6.39 -9.17
CA LEU A 237 9.14 -5.60 -9.03
C LEU A 237 7.97 -6.40 -9.60
N LEU A 238 7.01 -6.70 -8.74
CA LEU A 238 5.73 -7.26 -9.11
C LEU A 238 4.85 -6.13 -9.60
N SER A 239 4.69 -6.01 -10.92
CA SER A 239 3.86 -4.96 -11.53
C SER A 239 2.59 -5.55 -12.10
N LEU A 240 1.45 -4.94 -11.75
CA LEU A 240 0.18 -5.17 -12.41
C LEU A 240 -0.31 -3.87 -13.02
N GLN A 241 -0.45 -3.85 -14.33
CA GLN A 241 -1.14 -2.78 -15.02
C GLN A 241 -2.65 -3.06 -15.02
N HIS A 242 -3.43 -2.16 -14.45
CA HIS A 242 -4.89 -2.19 -14.52
C HIS A 242 -5.42 -0.87 -15.07
N ARG A 243 -5.98 -0.92 -16.28
CA ARG A 243 -6.36 0.27 -17.06
C ARG A 243 -5.15 1.19 -17.25
N THR A 244 -5.23 2.43 -16.77
CA THR A 244 -4.18 3.46 -16.89
C THR A 244 -3.23 3.49 -15.69
N ARG A 245 -3.40 2.62 -14.69
CA ARG A 245 -2.60 2.63 -13.46
C ARG A 245 -1.68 1.41 -13.38
N SER A 246 -0.43 1.64 -13.00
CA SER A 246 0.51 0.60 -12.63
C SER A 246 0.55 0.44 -11.12
N TYR A 247 0.53 -0.81 -10.68
CA TYR A 247 0.59 -1.21 -9.28
C TYR A 247 1.85 -2.04 -9.08
N ASN A 248 2.77 -1.54 -8.26
CA ASN A 248 4.06 -2.19 -8.04
C ASN A 248 4.16 -2.63 -6.57
N SER A 249 4.65 -3.86 -6.36
CA SER A 249 5.00 -4.42 -5.06
C SER A 249 6.41 -5.03 -5.17
N SER A 250 7.18 -5.01 -4.10
CA SER A 250 8.40 -5.81 -3.99
C SER A 250 8.05 -7.26 -3.68
N LEU A 251 8.99 -8.15 -4.01
CA LEU A 251 9.08 -9.48 -3.43
C LEU A 251 9.77 -9.36 -2.07
N GLU A 252 9.31 -10.12 -1.08
CA GLU A 252 9.86 -10.13 0.28
C GLU A 252 10.32 -11.56 0.61
N LEU A 253 11.46 -11.68 1.26
CA LEU A 253 11.98 -12.88 1.90
C LEU A 253 11.94 -12.63 3.41
N ILE A 254 11.32 -13.57 4.13
CA ILE A 254 11.36 -13.62 5.58
C ILE A 254 12.11 -14.89 5.95
N ILE A 255 13.21 -14.70 6.67
CA ILE A 255 14.04 -15.78 7.17
C ILE A 255 13.65 -15.99 8.63
N GLU A 256 13.19 -17.19 8.96
CA GLU A 256 13.01 -17.61 10.35
C GLU A 256 14.27 -18.34 10.79
N ASN A 257 15.03 -17.70 11.69
CA ASN A 257 16.23 -18.26 12.27
C ASN A 257 15.89 -19.27 13.37
N GLN A 258 16.85 -20.11 13.73
CA GLN A 258 16.66 -21.16 14.76
C GLN A 258 16.44 -20.59 16.17
N ASP A 259 16.96 -19.38 16.43
CA ASP A 259 16.72 -18.63 17.66
C ASP A 259 15.28 -18.07 17.76
N GLY A 260 14.46 -18.30 16.72
CA GLY A 260 13.11 -17.80 16.61
C GLY A 260 13.04 -16.32 16.23
N SER A 261 14.12 -15.71 15.73
CA SER A 261 14.09 -14.37 15.16
C SER A 261 13.67 -14.38 13.69
N TYR A 262 13.08 -13.27 13.25
CA TYR A 262 12.79 -12.99 11.86
C TYR A 262 13.77 -11.97 11.29
N GLU A 263 14.31 -12.29 10.12
CA GLU A 263 15.07 -11.39 9.27
C GLU A 263 14.28 -11.12 7.98
N PHE A 264 14.19 -9.85 7.56
CA PHE A 264 13.32 -9.41 6.48
C PHE A 264 14.10 -8.76 5.34
N ILE A 265 13.91 -9.25 4.10
CA ILE A 265 14.71 -8.84 2.93
C ILE A 265 13.85 -8.77 1.66
N PRO A 266 13.73 -7.63 0.97
CA PRO A 266 13.79 -6.28 1.50
C PRO A 266 12.60 -6.00 2.42
N TYR A 267 12.89 -5.44 3.59
CA TYR A 267 11.87 -4.94 4.50
C TYR A 267 11.24 -3.65 3.95
N ILE A 268 10.01 -3.73 3.45
CA ILE A 268 9.18 -2.54 3.19
C ILE A 268 8.12 -2.49 4.28
N ALA A 269 8.33 -1.63 5.27
CA ALA A 269 7.40 -1.41 6.37
C ALA A 269 5.97 -1.22 5.83
N ASP A 270 5.03 -1.99 6.40
CA ASP A 270 3.61 -2.07 6.03
C ASP A 270 2.97 -0.75 5.63
N THR A 271 3.11 -0.38 4.36
CA THR A 271 2.45 0.80 3.80
C THR A 271 1.93 0.44 2.42
N TYR A 272 0.63 0.12 2.39
CA TYR A 272 -0.12 -0.13 1.16
C TYR A 272 0.17 0.94 0.10
N LEU A 273 0.98 0.59 -0.88
CA LEU A 273 1.20 1.36 -2.10
C LEU A 273 0.56 0.60 -3.26
N SER A 274 -0.73 0.81 -3.42
CA SER A 274 -1.35 0.59 -4.72
C SER A 274 -1.61 1.95 -5.36
N ALA A 275 -0.78 2.31 -6.34
CA ALA A 275 -0.80 3.50 -7.21
C ALA A 275 -0.10 4.76 -6.71
N SER A 276 1.24 4.80 -6.86
CA SER A 276 1.92 6.03 -7.27
C SER A 276 3.29 5.72 -7.87
N ARG A 277 3.33 5.51 -9.20
CA ARG A 277 4.42 5.94 -10.10
C ARG A 277 3.99 5.68 -11.55
N ALA A 278 3.29 6.65 -12.09
CA ALA A 278 3.45 7.06 -13.47
C ALA A 278 3.66 8.58 -13.39
N GLN A 279 4.92 8.97 -13.22
CA GLN A 279 5.39 10.14 -13.96
C GLN A 279 5.67 9.64 -15.38
#